data_AF-A0AAE8SLZ4-F1
#
_entry.id   AF-A0AAE8SLZ4-F1
#
_cell.length_a   1.000
_cell.length_b   1.000
_cell.length_c   1.000
_cell.angle_alpha   90.00
_cell.angle_beta   90.00
_cell.angle_gamma   90.00
#
_symmetry.space_group_name_H-M   'P 1'
#
loop_
_entity.id
_entity.type
_entity.pdbx_description
1 polymer ?
#
loop_
_entity_poly.entity_id
_entity_poly.type
_entity_poly.pdbx_seq_one_letter_code
_entity_poly.pdbx_strand_id
1 'polypeptide(L)'
;MTSLFGLPDEVILAPLFQSFPCREHQIRSLATLLHPDAAPCRNLVVHGVTATGKSAIVSQLISDLVTNVNNDASSGGLQAAVVNSVQCITGRHLFESIVGQVAEALQWEEIPRRCETLAQLTVEMVKMIQYPKRDARWRFVLVLDAIDRQRDAPPTLLPALARLSEIIPCLSCVFIVTSPPASFLRSPSSAHLLFPPYEKKEFVRIASLTPPKPLPMCTQQETTDLWTRFCAAVYDSLTKSASRTLPSFKHSCNALWPRFTAPVVAGTHSPKEFSKLLIAGRVHFQDESLLNPSIVSVRPKNKPVDTAATKPTSSATDLTNLLPTTARLLLLAAYLASHNATRHDLTLFSTYHHGRKRRRGGIAVRGGTRTKHRKIARKLLGAHAFVLERMMAIFAAVRSEWADGTVVGASGLDADVAMAISTLASLRLLTRVGGAGDVMDRGGKWRINVAWEVIRGIGRSIGVEVEEWLID
;
A
#
# COMPACT_ATOMS: atom_id res chain seq x y z
N MET A 1 24.42 -49.12 -10.47
CA MET A 1 24.53 -48.03 -9.47
C MET A 1 23.71 -46.87 -10.02
N THR A 2 22.48 -46.70 -9.54
CA THR A 2 21.69 -45.50 -9.85
C THR A 2 22.40 -44.29 -9.26
N SER A 3 22.53 -43.21 -10.02
CA SER A 3 23.21 -41.99 -9.54
C SER A 3 22.47 -41.45 -8.33
N LEU A 4 23.18 -41.27 -7.21
CA LEU A 4 22.63 -40.67 -5.97
C LEU A 4 22.20 -39.20 -6.17
N PHE A 5 22.59 -38.61 -7.30
CA PHE A 5 22.24 -37.26 -7.71
C PHE A 5 21.36 -37.32 -8.96
N GLY A 6 20.17 -36.74 -8.87
CA GLY A 6 19.22 -36.60 -9.96
C GLY A 6 18.65 -35.19 -9.99
N LEU A 7 18.81 -34.51 -11.13
CA LEU A 7 18.14 -33.22 -11.35
C LEU A 7 16.69 -33.49 -11.76
N PRO A 8 15.74 -32.63 -11.35
CA PRO A 8 14.36 -32.75 -11.81
C PRO A 8 14.30 -32.59 -13.34
N ASP A 9 13.54 -33.47 -13.99
CA ASP A 9 13.38 -33.47 -15.44
C ASP A 9 12.82 -32.13 -15.92
N GLU A 10 13.40 -31.57 -16.99
CA GLU A 10 12.92 -30.30 -17.56
C GLU A 10 11.47 -30.40 -18.07
N VAL A 11 10.98 -31.62 -18.32
CA VAL A 11 9.57 -31.89 -18.70
C VAL A 11 8.61 -31.49 -17.58
N ILE A 12 8.98 -31.72 -16.31
CA ILE A 12 8.18 -31.33 -15.14
C ILE A 12 8.10 -29.82 -15.02
N LEU A 13 9.18 -29.11 -15.40
CA LEU A 13 9.27 -27.65 -15.29
C LEU A 13 8.66 -26.91 -16.49
N ALA A 14 8.42 -27.59 -17.62
CA ALA A 14 7.93 -26.96 -18.84
C ALA A 14 6.57 -26.23 -18.68
N PRO A 15 5.55 -26.79 -17.98
CA PRO A 15 4.29 -26.09 -17.70
C PRO A 15 4.49 -24.82 -16.86
N LEU A 16 5.44 -24.84 -15.91
CA LEU A 16 5.79 -23.69 -15.09
C LEU A 16 6.48 -22.59 -15.89
N PHE A 17 7.32 -22.93 -16.87
CA PHE A 17 7.92 -21.95 -17.77
C PHE A 17 6.88 -21.26 -18.66
N GLN A 18 5.81 -21.96 -19.04
CA GLN A 18 4.71 -21.39 -19.82
C GLN A 18 3.82 -20.46 -18.99
N SER A 19 3.50 -20.83 -17.75
CA SER A 19 2.66 -20.03 -16.85
C SER A 19 3.42 -18.83 -16.26
N PHE A 20 4.71 -18.97 -15.99
CA PHE A 20 5.58 -17.92 -15.44
C PHE A 20 6.80 -17.64 -16.34
N PRO A 21 6.60 -16.97 -17.48
CA PRO A 21 7.72 -16.61 -18.35
C PRO A 21 8.69 -15.65 -17.65
N CYS A 22 9.95 -15.62 -18.09
CA CYS A 22 11.01 -14.76 -17.55
C CYS A 22 11.44 -15.11 -16.11
N ARG A 23 11.09 -16.31 -15.64
CA ARG A 23 11.48 -16.86 -14.33
C ARG A 23 12.12 -18.23 -14.43
N GLU A 24 12.60 -18.59 -15.62
CA GLU A 24 13.14 -19.91 -15.93
C GLU A 24 14.36 -20.23 -15.04
N HIS A 25 15.25 -19.26 -14.84
CA HIS A 25 16.41 -19.43 -13.96
C HIS A 25 16.00 -19.66 -12.49
N GLN A 26 15.05 -18.87 -11.97
CA GLN A 26 14.59 -18.99 -10.59
C GLN A 26 13.84 -20.31 -10.38
N ILE A 27 13.02 -20.74 -11.33
CA ILE A 27 12.30 -22.01 -11.28
C ILE A 27 13.28 -23.18 -11.27
N ARG A 28 14.28 -23.19 -12.16
CA ARG A 28 15.34 -24.23 -12.15
C ARG A 28 16.10 -24.24 -10.83
N SER A 29 16.49 -23.08 -10.32
CA SER A 29 17.21 -22.95 -9.04
C SER A 29 16.37 -23.47 -7.87
N LEU A 30 15.07 -23.13 -7.82
CA LEU A 30 14.15 -23.64 -6.79
C LEU A 30 14.00 -25.15 -6.89
N ALA A 31 13.83 -25.68 -8.11
CA ALA A 31 13.66 -27.12 -8.33
C ALA A 31 14.89 -27.89 -7.82
N THR A 32 16.10 -27.45 -8.15
CA THR A 32 17.35 -28.06 -7.67
C THR A 32 17.50 -28.00 -6.14
N LEU A 33 17.07 -26.91 -5.51
CA LEU A 33 17.23 -26.68 -4.07
C LEU A 33 16.15 -27.36 -3.20
N LEU A 34 15.06 -27.82 -3.81
CA LEU A 34 13.93 -28.47 -3.14
C LEU A 34 13.79 -29.96 -3.47
N HIS A 35 14.33 -30.41 -4.60
CA HIS A 35 14.26 -31.82 -5.00
C HIS A 35 15.09 -32.72 -4.05
N PRO A 36 14.53 -33.84 -3.54
CA PRO A 36 15.17 -34.65 -2.52
C PRO A 36 16.49 -35.31 -2.98
N ASP A 37 16.56 -35.71 -4.25
CA ASP A 37 17.74 -36.39 -4.83
C ASP A 37 18.72 -35.42 -5.52
N ALA A 38 18.50 -34.09 -5.42
CA ALA A 38 19.38 -33.09 -6.01
C ALA A 38 20.34 -32.52 -4.95
N ALA A 39 20.27 -31.21 -4.69
CA ALA A 39 21.06 -30.52 -3.67
C ALA A 39 20.12 -29.80 -2.68
N PRO A 40 19.32 -30.55 -1.88
CA PRO A 40 18.32 -29.95 -1.02
C PRO A 40 18.98 -29.10 0.06
N CYS A 41 18.45 -27.88 0.24
CA CYS A 41 18.88 -26.98 1.30
C CYS A 41 17.97 -27.09 2.53
N ARG A 42 18.55 -26.94 3.72
CA ARG A 42 17.79 -26.96 4.98
C ARG A 42 16.94 -25.71 5.18
N ASN A 43 17.50 -24.55 4.83
CA ASN A 43 16.82 -23.27 4.89
C ASN A 43 17.01 -22.52 3.57
N LEU A 44 15.90 -22.13 2.95
CA LEU A 44 15.85 -21.35 1.72
C LEU A 44 15.11 -20.04 1.96
N VAL A 45 15.74 -18.93 1.57
CA VAL A 45 15.13 -17.60 1.64
C VAL A 45 14.85 -17.12 0.23
N VAL A 46 13.58 -17.13 -0.14
CA VAL A 46 13.10 -16.63 -1.43
C VAL A 46 12.69 -15.18 -1.25
N HIS A 47 13.46 -14.25 -1.81
CA HIS A 47 13.24 -12.82 -1.57
C HIS A 47 13.11 -12.00 -2.84
N GLY A 48 12.41 -10.88 -2.76
CA GLY A 48 12.24 -9.95 -3.87
C GLY A 48 11.00 -9.09 -3.68
N VAL A 49 10.90 -8.00 -4.43
CA VAL A 49 9.78 -7.06 -4.29
C VAL A 49 8.41 -7.73 -4.49
N THR A 50 7.36 -7.06 -4.04
CA THR A 50 5.98 -7.55 -4.21
C THR A 50 5.65 -7.76 -5.68
N ALA A 51 4.74 -8.70 -5.97
CA ALA A 51 4.25 -8.96 -7.34
C ALA A 51 5.30 -9.51 -8.34
N THR A 52 6.37 -10.17 -7.85
CA THR A 52 7.33 -10.90 -8.69
C THR A 52 6.97 -12.37 -8.95
N GLY A 53 5.81 -12.83 -8.45
CA GLY A 53 5.33 -14.20 -8.65
C GLY A 53 5.85 -15.24 -7.65
N LYS A 54 6.70 -14.86 -6.67
CA LYS A 54 7.32 -15.76 -5.68
C LYS A 54 6.36 -16.80 -5.10
N SER A 55 5.28 -16.35 -4.44
CA SER A 55 4.33 -17.22 -3.74
C SER A 55 3.62 -18.18 -4.69
N ALA A 56 3.23 -17.71 -5.88
CA ALA A 56 2.57 -18.53 -6.88
C ALA A 56 3.51 -19.59 -7.48
N ILE A 57 4.75 -19.19 -7.82
CA ILE A 57 5.77 -20.08 -8.38
C ILE A 57 6.17 -21.15 -7.37
N VAL A 58 6.45 -20.78 -6.12
CA VAL A 58 6.86 -21.72 -5.07
C VAL A 58 5.73 -22.71 -4.78
N SER A 59 4.47 -22.24 -4.68
CA SER A 59 3.34 -23.12 -4.38
C SER A 59 3.07 -24.13 -5.50
N GLN A 60 3.08 -23.68 -6.77
CA GLN A 60 2.86 -24.56 -7.92
C GLN A 60 4.03 -25.53 -8.13
N LEU A 61 5.27 -25.05 -8.00
CA LEU A 61 6.44 -25.92 -8.12
C LEU A 61 6.43 -27.02 -7.06
N ILE A 62 6.05 -26.71 -5.82
CA ILE A 62 6.02 -27.70 -4.75
C ILE A 62 4.91 -28.72 -4.96
N SER A 63 3.72 -28.31 -5.43
CA SER A 63 2.67 -29.28 -5.78
C SER A 63 3.11 -30.21 -6.89
N ASP A 64 3.79 -29.68 -7.91
CA ASP A 64 4.28 -30.46 -9.05
C ASP A 64 5.41 -31.41 -8.61
N LEU A 65 6.32 -30.97 -7.74
CA LEU A 65 7.38 -31.83 -7.21
C LEU A 65 6.83 -32.94 -6.30
N VAL A 66 5.90 -32.63 -5.40
CA VAL A 66 5.28 -33.62 -4.50
C VAL A 66 4.56 -34.71 -5.30
N THR A 67 3.81 -34.34 -6.34
CA THR A 67 3.10 -35.30 -7.18
C THR A 67 4.05 -36.19 -7.98
N ASN A 68 5.07 -35.61 -8.63
CA ASN A 68 6.00 -36.38 -9.45
C ASN A 68 6.91 -37.29 -8.61
N VAL A 69 7.47 -36.78 -7.51
CA VAL A 69 8.34 -37.58 -6.64
C VAL A 69 7.57 -38.75 -6.05
N ASN A 70 6.34 -38.54 -5.56
CA ASN A 70 5.55 -39.64 -4.99
C ASN A 70 5.05 -40.66 -6.03
N ASN A 71 5.00 -40.30 -7.32
CA ASN A 71 4.68 -41.23 -8.41
C ASN A 71 5.90 -42.08 -8.83
N ASP A 72 7.11 -41.58 -8.60
CA ASP A 72 8.32 -42.34 -8.88
C ASP A 72 8.58 -43.37 -7.78
N ALA A 73 8.42 -44.65 -8.13
CA ALA A 73 8.64 -45.78 -7.23
C ALA A 73 10.09 -45.87 -6.70
N SER A 74 11.03 -45.18 -7.34
CA SER A 74 12.43 -45.15 -6.94
C SER A 74 12.77 -44.02 -5.97
N SER A 75 11.84 -43.10 -5.69
CA SER A 75 12.06 -41.96 -4.80
C SER A 75 11.76 -42.30 -3.33
N GLY A 76 12.33 -41.53 -2.40
CA GLY A 76 12.05 -41.67 -0.96
C GLY A 76 10.75 -41.00 -0.52
N GLY A 77 10.03 -40.32 -1.42
CA GLY A 77 8.83 -39.54 -1.14
C GLY A 77 9.11 -38.09 -0.69
N LEU A 78 8.18 -37.20 -1.04
CA LEU A 78 8.23 -35.78 -0.70
C LEU A 78 6.84 -35.33 -0.25
N GLN A 79 6.79 -34.60 0.86
CA GLN A 79 5.57 -33.95 1.34
C GLN A 79 5.85 -32.48 1.63
N ALA A 80 4.82 -31.65 1.55
CA ALA A 80 4.98 -30.23 1.80
C ALA A 80 3.72 -29.59 2.38
N ALA A 81 3.93 -28.52 3.14
CA ALA A 81 2.87 -27.67 3.67
C ALA A 81 3.18 -26.20 3.35
N VAL A 82 2.17 -25.47 2.87
CA VAL A 82 2.28 -24.04 2.56
C VAL A 82 1.41 -23.25 3.53
N VAL A 83 2.05 -22.38 4.31
CA VAL A 83 1.40 -21.56 5.33
C VAL A 83 1.48 -20.10 4.94
N ASN A 84 0.33 -19.42 4.89
CA ASN A 84 0.28 -17.99 4.63
C ASN A 84 0.42 -17.20 5.94
N SER A 85 1.61 -16.63 6.17
CA SER A 85 1.91 -15.91 7.40
C SER A 85 1.15 -14.59 7.53
N VAL A 86 0.64 -14.02 6.42
CA VAL A 86 -0.16 -12.77 6.44
C VAL A 86 -1.52 -12.98 7.12
N GLN A 87 -2.07 -14.19 7.00
CA GLN A 87 -3.34 -14.54 7.66
C GLN A 87 -3.14 -14.74 9.17
N CYS A 88 -1.91 -14.99 9.60
CA CYS A 88 -1.54 -15.23 10.99
C CYS A 88 -1.20 -13.92 11.71
N ILE A 89 -2.16 -13.38 12.46
CA ILE A 89 -1.99 -12.09 13.16
C ILE A 89 -0.92 -12.20 14.27
N THR A 90 -1.03 -13.24 15.11
CA THR A 90 -0.15 -13.45 16.27
C THR A 90 0.82 -14.62 16.03
N GLY A 91 1.90 -14.69 16.82
CA GLY A 91 2.81 -15.85 16.80
C GLY A 91 2.10 -17.17 17.11
N ARG A 92 1.13 -17.16 18.03
CA ARG A 92 0.29 -18.33 18.34
C ARG A 92 -0.49 -18.81 17.12
N HIS A 93 -1.17 -17.90 16.41
CA HIS A 93 -1.94 -18.27 15.21
C HIS A 93 -1.03 -18.87 14.14
N LEU A 94 0.21 -18.35 14.00
CA LEU A 94 1.19 -18.93 13.09
C LEU A 94 1.54 -20.37 13.48
N PHE A 95 1.82 -20.63 14.75
CA PHE A 95 2.19 -21.97 15.20
C PHE A 95 1.04 -22.98 15.06
N GLU A 96 -0.17 -22.60 15.46
CA GLU A 96 -1.37 -23.42 15.28
C GLU A 96 -1.65 -23.67 13.78
N SER A 97 -1.47 -22.66 12.93
CA SER A 97 -1.63 -22.83 11.48
C SER A 97 -0.57 -23.73 10.86
N ILE A 98 0.69 -23.66 11.31
CA ILE A 98 1.75 -24.57 10.84
C ILE A 98 1.40 -26.00 11.22
N VAL A 99 1.05 -26.25 12.48
CA VAL A 99 0.68 -27.57 12.96
C VAL A 99 -0.53 -28.12 12.20
N GLY A 100 -1.57 -27.31 12.00
CA GLY A 100 -2.76 -27.71 11.25
C GLY A 100 -2.46 -28.08 9.80
N GLN A 101 -1.68 -27.25 9.09
CA GLN A 101 -1.31 -27.51 7.69
C GLN A 101 -0.36 -28.71 7.54
N VAL A 102 0.56 -28.92 8.49
CA VAL A 102 1.43 -30.10 8.50
C VAL A 102 0.63 -31.37 8.79
N ALA A 103 -0.31 -31.32 9.73
CA ALA A 103 -1.20 -32.44 10.03
C ALA A 103 -2.09 -32.79 8.83
N GLU A 104 -2.63 -31.79 8.14
CA GLU A 104 -3.43 -31.97 6.92
C GLU A 104 -2.60 -32.62 5.80
N ALA A 105 -1.39 -32.11 5.53
CA ALA A 105 -0.49 -32.66 4.51
C ALA A 105 -0.06 -34.10 4.79
N LEU A 106 0.08 -34.48 6.06
CA LEU A 106 0.45 -35.83 6.49
C LEU A 106 -0.74 -36.75 6.76
N GLN A 107 -1.98 -36.26 6.58
CA GLN A 107 -3.22 -36.97 6.95
C GLN A 107 -3.20 -37.48 8.40
N TRP A 108 -2.72 -36.65 9.33
CA TRP A 108 -2.55 -37.00 10.73
C TRP A 108 -3.88 -36.91 11.49
N GLU A 109 -4.28 -38.00 12.16
CA GLU A 109 -5.61 -38.12 12.80
C GLU A 109 -5.79 -37.17 14.01
N GLU A 110 -4.75 -36.99 14.82
CA GLU A 110 -4.80 -36.16 16.03
C GLU A 110 -4.23 -34.76 15.78
N ILE A 111 -5.06 -33.82 15.31
CA ILE A 111 -4.63 -32.44 15.13
C ILE A 111 -4.49 -31.75 16.51
N PRO A 112 -3.28 -31.28 16.90
CA PRO A 112 -3.09 -30.54 18.14
C PRO A 112 -3.88 -29.24 18.11
N ARG A 113 -4.79 -29.06 19.07
CA ARG A 113 -5.68 -27.87 19.12
C ARG A 113 -5.00 -26.62 19.68
N ARG A 114 -3.84 -26.74 20.33
CA ARG A 114 -3.16 -25.62 21.01
C ARG A 114 -1.66 -25.71 20.80
N CYS A 115 -1.07 -24.65 20.27
CA CYS A 115 0.37 -24.49 20.12
C CYS A 115 0.73 -23.02 20.36
N GLU A 116 1.17 -22.70 21.58
CA GLU A 116 1.40 -21.31 21.99
C GLU A 116 2.87 -20.91 21.91
N THR A 117 3.77 -21.88 22.01
CA THR A 117 5.22 -21.65 22.05
C THR A 117 5.95 -22.39 20.93
N LEU A 118 7.10 -21.86 20.54
CA LEU A 118 7.96 -22.52 19.56
C LEU A 118 8.46 -23.90 20.05
N ALA A 119 8.65 -24.06 21.36
CA ALA A 119 9.05 -25.35 21.93
C ALA A 119 7.96 -26.40 21.71
N GLN A 120 6.69 -26.04 21.95
CA GLN A 120 5.55 -26.91 21.64
C GLN A 120 5.46 -27.23 20.15
N LEU A 121 5.64 -26.22 19.29
CA LEU A 121 5.68 -26.43 17.83
C LEU A 121 6.74 -27.46 17.45
N THR A 122 7.93 -27.33 18.02
CA THR A 122 9.06 -28.24 17.74
C THR A 122 8.71 -29.68 18.13
N VAL A 123 8.11 -29.88 19.31
CA VAL A 123 7.70 -31.21 19.79
C VAL A 123 6.64 -31.82 18.87
N GLU A 124 5.61 -31.06 18.51
CA GLU A 124 4.55 -31.55 17.60
C GLU A 124 5.08 -31.86 16.21
N MET A 125 5.98 -31.02 15.66
CA MET A 125 6.62 -31.29 14.38
C MET A 125 7.51 -32.53 14.44
N VAL A 126 8.31 -32.72 15.49
CA VAL A 126 9.13 -33.94 15.68
C VAL A 126 8.23 -35.19 15.76
N LYS A 127 7.11 -35.11 16.50
CA LYS A 127 6.13 -36.20 16.62
C LYS A 127 5.54 -36.59 15.26
N MET A 128 5.13 -35.62 14.43
CA MET A 128 4.52 -35.88 13.13
C MET A 128 5.53 -36.23 12.03
N ILE A 129 6.73 -35.66 12.08
CA ILE A 129 7.71 -35.71 10.98
C ILE A 129 8.79 -36.79 11.22
N GLN A 130 9.26 -36.98 12.45
CA GLN A 130 10.42 -37.82 12.75
C GLN A 130 10.08 -39.17 13.40
N TYR A 131 9.04 -39.26 14.23
CA TYR A 131 8.70 -40.52 14.90
C TYR A 131 8.19 -41.63 13.97
N PRO A 132 7.39 -41.35 12.92
CA PRO A 132 7.01 -42.38 11.97
C PRO A 132 8.24 -42.91 11.24
N LYS A 133 8.35 -44.25 11.12
CA LYS A 133 9.42 -44.87 10.33
C LYS A 133 9.18 -44.56 8.85
N ARG A 134 10.04 -43.74 8.26
CA ARG A 134 10.03 -43.35 6.84
C ARG A 134 11.36 -43.72 6.18
N ASP A 135 11.39 -43.71 4.84
CA ASP A 135 12.62 -43.89 4.08
C ASP A 135 13.64 -42.78 4.45
N ALA A 136 14.93 -43.10 4.45
CA ALA A 136 16.02 -42.17 4.75
C ALA A 136 16.10 -41.01 3.73
N ARG A 137 15.58 -41.23 2.51
CA ARG A 137 15.48 -40.22 1.46
C ARG A 137 14.20 -39.38 1.52
N TRP A 138 13.27 -39.72 2.41
CA TRP A 138 12.03 -38.96 2.57
C TRP A 138 12.32 -37.54 3.09
N ARG A 139 11.67 -36.54 2.49
CA ARG A 139 11.82 -35.12 2.88
C ARG A 139 10.46 -34.44 3.07
N PHE A 140 10.46 -33.42 3.92
CA PHE A 140 9.32 -32.55 4.17
C PHE A 140 9.70 -31.09 3.92
N VAL A 141 8.90 -30.36 3.13
CA VAL A 141 9.13 -28.94 2.84
C VAL A 141 8.06 -28.09 3.53
N LEU A 142 8.46 -27.23 4.47
CA LEU A 142 7.59 -26.24 5.08
C LEU A 142 7.80 -24.88 4.43
N VAL A 143 6.77 -24.34 3.78
CA VAL A 143 6.80 -23.01 3.16
C VAL A 143 6.07 -22.02 4.04
N LEU A 144 6.75 -20.96 4.42
CA LEU A 144 6.20 -19.83 5.15
C LEU A 144 6.12 -18.63 4.21
N ASP A 145 4.94 -18.40 3.65
CA ASP A 145 4.71 -17.30 2.71
C ASP A 145 4.58 -15.96 3.43
N ALA A 146 5.22 -14.93 2.88
CA ALA A 146 5.22 -13.54 3.35
C ALA A 146 5.45 -13.40 4.88
N ILE A 147 6.41 -14.14 5.42
CA ILE A 147 6.73 -14.17 6.86
C ILE A 147 7.24 -12.81 7.38
N ASP A 148 7.75 -11.95 6.50
CA ASP A 148 8.17 -10.58 6.82
C ASP A 148 7.00 -9.62 7.11
N ARG A 149 5.77 -9.99 6.73
CA ARG A 149 4.56 -9.16 6.90
C ARG A 149 3.74 -9.49 8.14
N GLN A 150 4.23 -10.37 9.00
CA GLN A 150 3.58 -10.69 10.25
C GLN A 150 3.59 -9.46 11.18
N ARG A 151 2.41 -9.12 11.73
CA ARG A 151 2.23 -7.86 12.48
C ARG A 151 2.98 -7.84 13.81
N ASP A 152 2.84 -8.92 14.58
CA ASP A 152 3.41 -9.04 15.94
C ASP A 152 4.51 -10.13 15.98
N ALA A 153 5.49 -10.04 15.08
CA ALA A 153 6.61 -10.99 15.05
C ALA A 153 7.74 -10.57 16.01
N PRO A 154 8.08 -11.36 17.03
CA PRO A 154 9.25 -11.08 17.85
C PRO A 154 10.52 -11.24 16.99
N PRO A 155 11.60 -10.48 17.27
CA PRO A 155 12.83 -10.51 16.48
C PRO A 155 13.55 -11.86 16.48
N THR A 156 13.20 -12.73 17.42
CA THR A 156 13.72 -14.10 17.58
C THR A 156 12.94 -15.14 16.78
N LEU A 157 11.75 -14.82 16.26
CA LEU A 157 10.87 -15.79 15.59
C LEU A 157 11.54 -16.44 14.38
N LEU A 158 12.05 -15.63 13.45
CA LEU A 158 12.67 -16.10 12.20
C LEU A 158 13.90 -16.98 12.44
N PRO A 159 14.91 -16.56 13.23
CA PRO A 159 16.04 -17.42 13.57
C PRO A 159 15.61 -18.73 14.23
N ALA A 160 14.58 -18.68 15.07
CA ALA A 160 14.16 -19.85 15.82
C ALA A 160 13.37 -20.85 14.94
N LEU A 161 12.56 -20.38 14.00
CA LEU A 161 11.95 -21.23 12.95
C LEU A 161 13.01 -21.83 12.03
N ALA A 162 14.05 -21.08 11.66
CA ALA A 162 15.14 -21.59 10.82
C ALA A 162 15.94 -22.72 11.49
N ARG A 163 15.95 -22.80 12.82
CA ARG A 163 16.60 -23.89 13.57
C ARG A 163 15.77 -25.17 13.63
N LEU A 164 14.50 -25.15 13.23
CA LEU A 164 13.69 -26.37 13.15
C LEU A 164 14.30 -27.41 12.20
N SER A 165 14.93 -26.97 11.10
CA SER A 165 15.62 -27.83 10.15
C SER A 165 16.96 -28.39 10.68
N GLU A 166 17.49 -27.87 11.79
CA GLU A 166 18.61 -28.46 12.52
C GLU A 166 18.13 -29.65 13.36
N ILE A 167 16.98 -29.48 14.01
CA ILE A 167 16.38 -30.47 14.91
C ILE A 167 15.77 -31.62 14.12
N ILE A 168 15.09 -31.32 13.01
CA ILE A 168 14.40 -32.29 12.15
C ILE A 168 15.20 -32.44 10.85
N PRO A 169 16.02 -33.49 10.68
CA PRO A 169 16.96 -33.58 9.55
C PRO A 169 16.29 -33.81 8.19
N CYS A 170 15.04 -34.25 8.16
CA CYS A 170 14.24 -34.40 6.94
C CYS A 170 13.42 -33.13 6.60
N LEU A 171 13.48 -32.07 7.41
CA LEU A 171 12.74 -30.83 7.21
C LEU A 171 13.58 -29.80 6.45
N SER A 172 13.00 -29.25 5.39
CA SER A 172 13.47 -28.05 4.70
C SER A 172 12.48 -26.91 4.91
N CYS A 173 12.96 -25.76 5.39
CA CYS A 173 12.15 -24.56 5.58
C CYS A 173 12.38 -23.55 4.45
N VAL A 174 11.30 -23.11 3.81
CA VAL A 174 11.31 -22.08 2.76
C VAL A 174 10.63 -20.83 3.29
N PHE A 175 11.40 -19.74 3.42
CA PHE A 175 10.90 -18.44 3.85
C PHE A 175 10.72 -17.54 2.63
N ILE A 176 9.48 -17.17 2.32
CA ILE A 176 9.19 -16.19 1.27
C ILE A 176 9.08 -14.81 1.91
N VAL A 177 9.92 -13.87 1.47
CA VAL A 177 9.97 -12.51 2.02
C VAL A 177 10.02 -11.45 0.93
N THR A 178 9.55 -10.24 1.23
CA THR A 178 9.67 -9.11 0.29
C THR A 178 11.11 -8.59 0.25
N SER A 179 11.65 -8.32 1.44
CA SER A 179 13.04 -7.90 1.64
C SER A 179 13.57 -8.66 2.86
N PRO A 180 14.74 -9.32 2.79
CA PRO A 180 15.26 -10.04 3.94
C PRO A 180 15.48 -9.08 5.13
N PRO A 181 14.78 -9.22 6.26
CA PRO A 181 15.08 -8.46 7.47
C PRO A 181 16.47 -8.82 8.01
N ALA A 182 17.07 -7.90 8.77
CA ALA A 182 18.38 -8.09 9.39
C ALA A 182 18.45 -9.34 10.29
N SER A 183 17.32 -9.83 10.80
CA SER A 183 17.24 -11.06 11.58
C SER A 183 17.71 -12.31 10.83
N PHE A 184 17.67 -12.34 9.49
CA PHE A 184 18.20 -13.46 8.70
C PHE A 184 19.71 -13.62 8.84
N LEU A 185 20.45 -12.56 9.19
CA LEU A 185 21.88 -12.68 9.50
C LEU A 185 22.16 -13.53 10.75
N ARG A 186 21.13 -13.74 11.59
CA ARG A 186 21.19 -14.60 12.78
C ARG A 186 20.67 -16.01 12.52
N SER A 187 20.20 -16.29 11.31
CA SER A 187 19.75 -17.63 10.89
C SER A 187 20.98 -18.48 10.55
N PRO A 188 20.95 -19.80 10.83
CA PRO A 188 21.93 -20.72 10.27
C PRO A 188 21.91 -20.66 8.75
N SER A 189 23.06 -20.96 8.13
CA SER A 189 23.39 -20.88 6.70
C SER A 189 22.18 -21.12 5.79
N SER A 190 21.52 -20.02 5.40
CA SER A 190 20.37 -20.03 4.51
C SER A 190 20.80 -19.73 3.08
N ALA A 191 20.38 -20.56 2.13
CA ALA A 191 20.52 -20.23 0.71
C ALA A 191 19.57 -19.06 0.40
N HIS A 192 20.04 -18.07 -0.36
CA HIS A 192 19.22 -16.94 -0.78
C HIS A 192 18.93 -17.01 -2.27
N LEU A 193 17.65 -16.95 -2.63
CA LEU A 193 17.21 -16.88 -4.02
C LEU A 193 16.47 -15.57 -4.27
N LEU A 194 17.07 -14.72 -5.11
CA LEU A 194 16.52 -13.44 -5.49
C LEU A 194 15.53 -13.58 -6.67
N PHE A 195 14.35 -12.99 -6.50
CA PHE A 195 13.38 -12.69 -7.55
C PHE A 195 13.47 -11.20 -7.91
N PRO A 196 14.19 -10.84 -8.98
CA PRO A 196 14.36 -9.45 -9.36
C PRO A 196 13.02 -8.83 -9.83
N PRO A 197 12.84 -7.51 -9.73
CA PRO A 197 11.71 -6.84 -10.36
C PRO A 197 11.70 -7.10 -11.87
N TYR A 198 10.52 -7.13 -12.48
CA TYR A 198 10.42 -7.33 -13.93
C TYR A 198 10.96 -6.13 -14.71
N GLU A 199 11.61 -6.38 -15.85
CA GLU A 199 12.02 -5.35 -16.80
C GLU A 199 10.91 -5.02 -17.82
N LYS A 200 11.02 -3.89 -18.52
CA LYS A 200 10.06 -3.45 -19.55
C LYS A 200 9.73 -4.56 -20.56
N LYS A 201 10.76 -5.24 -21.06
CA LYS A 201 10.60 -6.32 -22.05
C LYS A 201 9.79 -7.48 -21.48
N GLU A 202 10.01 -7.80 -20.21
CA GLU A 202 9.32 -8.88 -19.50
C GLU A 202 7.86 -8.53 -19.22
N PHE A 203 7.56 -7.29 -18.83
CA PHE A 203 6.17 -6.82 -18.67
C PHE A 203 5.37 -6.95 -19.97
N VAL A 204 5.95 -6.48 -21.10
CA VAL A 204 5.32 -6.59 -22.42
C VAL A 204 5.15 -8.06 -22.82
N ARG A 205 6.16 -8.90 -22.61
CA ARG A 205 6.07 -10.35 -22.88
C ARG A 205 4.96 -11.02 -22.08
N ILE A 206 4.88 -10.75 -20.77
CA ILE A 206 3.83 -11.30 -19.90
C ILE A 206 2.44 -10.84 -20.35
N ALA A 207 2.27 -9.57 -20.71
CA ALA A 207 0.99 -9.05 -21.21
C ALA A 207 0.62 -9.62 -22.59
N SER A 208 1.61 -9.99 -23.40
CA SER A 208 1.38 -10.57 -24.73
C SER A 208 0.89 -12.02 -24.70
N LEU A 209 1.03 -12.74 -23.58
CA LEU A 209 0.49 -14.09 -23.41
C LEU A 209 -1.05 -14.13 -23.42
N THR A 210 -1.69 -13.06 -22.96
CA THR A 210 -3.14 -12.93 -22.93
C THR A 210 -3.54 -11.72 -23.77
N PRO A 211 -3.47 -11.81 -25.11
CA PRO A 211 -3.84 -10.70 -25.97
C PRO A 211 -5.35 -10.42 -25.89
N PRO A 212 -5.77 -9.16 -26.09
CA PRO A 212 -7.18 -8.81 -26.13
C PRO A 212 -7.87 -9.45 -27.34
N LYS A 213 -9.20 -9.56 -27.26
CA LYS A 213 -10.03 -10.02 -28.38
C LYS A 213 -9.81 -9.13 -29.62
N PRO A 214 -9.92 -9.69 -30.83
CA PRO A 214 -9.72 -8.93 -32.06
C PRO A 214 -10.71 -7.77 -32.14
N LEU A 215 -10.23 -6.62 -32.60
CA LEU A 215 -11.10 -5.46 -32.83
C LEU A 215 -11.99 -5.72 -34.06
N PRO A 216 -13.22 -5.16 -34.13
CA PRO A 216 -14.22 -5.50 -35.17
C PRO A 216 -13.76 -5.32 -36.63
N MET A 217 -12.72 -4.52 -36.86
CA MET A 217 -12.20 -4.16 -38.18
C MET A 217 -10.74 -4.59 -38.40
N CYS A 218 -10.16 -5.41 -37.52
CA CYS A 218 -8.73 -5.72 -37.53
C CYS A 218 -8.46 -7.22 -37.46
N THR A 219 -7.36 -7.66 -38.08
CA THR A 219 -6.89 -9.03 -37.92
C THR A 219 -6.35 -9.26 -36.50
N GLN A 220 -6.32 -10.52 -36.06
CA GLN A 220 -5.72 -10.93 -34.77
C GLN A 220 -4.25 -10.48 -34.67
N GLN A 221 -3.51 -10.55 -35.78
CA GLN A 221 -2.10 -10.16 -35.84
C GLN A 221 -1.92 -8.66 -35.66
N GLU A 222 -2.71 -7.84 -36.34
CA GLU A 222 -2.65 -6.37 -36.19
C GLU A 222 -3.05 -5.94 -34.78
N THR A 223 -4.05 -6.59 -34.18
CA THR A 223 -4.46 -6.33 -32.80
C THR A 223 -3.33 -6.67 -31.82
N THR A 224 -2.63 -7.78 -32.04
CA THR A 224 -1.51 -8.21 -31.19
C THR A 224 -0.31 -7.28 -31.30
N ASP A 225 0.06 -6.86 -32.52
CA ASP A 225 1.13 -5.89 -32.74
C ASP A 225 0.79 -4.54 -32.06
N LEU A 226 -0.43 -4.03 -32.28
CA LEU A 226 -0.91 -2.82 -31.61
C LEU A 226 -0.88 -2.96 -30.07
N TRP A 227 -1.29 -4.12 -29.54
CA TRP A 227 -1.27 -4.42 -28.11
C TRP A 227 0.14 -4.37 -27.52
N THR A 228 1.14 -4.93 -28.19
CA THR A 228 2.53 -4.90 -27.70
C THR A 228 3.09 -3.48 -27.63
N ARG A 229 2.85 -2.66 -28.66
CA ARG A 229 3.25 -1.25 -28.70
C ARG A 229 2.52 -0.42 -27.64
N PHE A 230 1.23 -0.68 -27.46
CA PHE A 230 0.41 -0.06 -26.42
C PHE A 230 0.92 -0.40 -25.02
N CYS A 231 1.19 -1.68 -24.73
CA CYS A 231 1.75 -2.12 -23.45
C CYS A 231 3.08 -1.41 -23.13
N ALA A 232 3.95 -1.24 -24.14
CA ALA A 232 5.19 -0.50 -23.98
C ALA A 232 4.95 0.98 -23.62
N ALA A 233 3.95 1.63 -24.25
CA ALA A 233 3.58 3.02 -23.94
C ALA A 233 2.96 3.17 -22.54
N VAL A 234 2.10 2.24 -22.11
CA VAL A 234 1.56 2.19 -20.74
C VAL A 234 2.69 2.01 -19.72
N TYR A 235 3.68 1.18 -20.03
CA TYR A 235 4.83 0.99 -19.16
C TYR A 235 5.62 2.29 -18.96
N ASP A 236 5.94 2.98 -20.04
CA ASP A 236 6.76 4.21 -19.99
C ASP A 236 6.03 5.38 -19.30
N SER A 237 4.71 5.46 -19.45
CA SER A 237 3.90 6.56 -18.90
C SER A 237 3.55 6.38 -17.42
N LEU A 238 3.03 5.20 -17.04
CA LEU A 238 2.45 4.97 -15.71
C LEU A 238 3.28 4.03 -14.84
N THR A 239 3.86 2.98 -15.44
CA THR A 239 4.47 1.87 -14.66
C THR A 239 5.88 2.23 -14.19
N LYS A 240 6.66 2.89 -15.04
CA LYS A 240 8.04 3.32 -14.73
C LYS A 240 8.11 4.31 -13.57
N SER A 241 7.15 5.24 -13.53
CA SER A 241 7.07 6.35 -12.58
C SER A 241 6.28 5.98 -11.32
N ALA A 242 5.09 5.40 -11.47
CA ALA A 242 4.11 5.33 -10.39
C ALA A 242 3.80 3.91 -9.89
N SER A 243 3.86 2.87 -10.74
CA SER A 243 3.56 1.49 -10.30
C SER A 243 4.51 0.44 -10.88
N ARG A 244 5.49 -0.04 -10.12
CA ARG A 244 6.42 -1.11 -10.57
C ARG A 244 5.90 -2.53 -10.34
N THR A 245 4.58 -2.74 -10.35
CA THR A 245 3.94 -4.02 -10.01
C THR A 245 3.13 -4.58 -11.19
N LEU A 246 3.21 -5.90 -11.37
CA LEU A 246 2.54 -6.60 -12.48
C LEU A 246 1.00 -6.51 -12.43
N PRO A 247 0.32 -6.69 -11.28
CA PRO A 247 -1.13 -6.53 -11.20
C PRO A 247 -1.59 -5.11 -11.56
N SER A 248 -0.89 -4.09 -11.09
CA SER A 248 -1.22 -2.69 -11.40
C SER A 248 -1.03 -2.40 -12.89
N PHE A 249 0.06 -2.90 -13.50
CA PHE A 249 0.27 -2.78 -14.94
C PHE A 249 -0.85 -3.45 -15.75
N LYS A 250 -1.21 -4.70 -15.41
CA LYS A 250 -2.32 -5.42 -16.07
C LYS A 250 -3.64 -4.66 -15.93
N HIS A 251 -3.92 -4.13 -14.74
CA HIS A 251 -5.12 -3.32 -14.49
C HIS A 251 -5.13 -2.06 -15.36
N SER A 252 -4.03 -1.30 -15.40
CA SER A 252 -3.90 -0.11 -16.23
C SER A 252 -4.08 -0.41 -17.72
N CYS A 253 -3.45 -1.47 -18.22
CA CYS A 253 -3.62 -1.89 -19.61
C CYS A 253 -5.09 -2.23 -19.92
N ASN A 254 -5.77 -2.99 -19.06
CA ASN A 254 -7.17 -3.35 -19.25
C ASN A 254 -8.12 -2.14 -19.17
N ALA A 255 -7.84 -1.18 -18.30
CA ALA A 255 -8.65 0.03 -18.16
C ALA A 255 -8.45 1.03 -19.32
N LEU A 256 -7.22 1.14 -19.82
CA LEU A 256 -6.87 2.09 -20.89
C LEU A 256 -7.15 1.53 -22.29
N TRP A 257 -7.11 0.22 -22.49
CA TRP A 257 -7.25 -0.39 -23.80
C TRP A 257 -8.52 0.01 -24.55
N PRO A 258 -9.74 -0.09 -23.97
CA PRO A 258 -10.96 0.31 -24.67
C PRO A 258 -10.98 1.79 -25.06
N ARG A 259 -10.37 2.66 -24.24
CA ARG A 259 -10.30 4.11 -24.48
C ARG A 259 -9.30 4.43 -25.59
N PHE A 260 -8.17 3.71 -25.62
CA PHE A 260 -7.15 3.85 -26.65
C PHE A 260 -7.61 3.34 -28.02
N THR A 261 -8.40 2.26 -28.06
CA THR A 261 -8.90 1.68 -29.31
C THR A 261 -10.21 2.29 -29.80
N ALA A 262 -10.89 3.13 -29.02
CA ALA A 262 -12.14 3.77 -29.44
C ALA A 262 -12.06 4.49 -30.80
N PRO A 263 -10.99 5.26 -31.12
CA PRO A 263 -10.82 5.87 -32.44
C PRO A 263 -10.67 4.86 -33.59
N VAL A 264 -10.09 3.67 -33.30
CA VAL A 264 -9.93 2.58 -34.27
C VAL A 264 -11.27 1.91 -34.54
N VAL A 265 -12.07 1.65 -33.49
CA VAL A 265 -13.42 1.09 -33.62
C VAL A 265 -14.35 2.06 -34.35
N ALA A 266 -14.18 3.36 -34.14
CA ALA A 266 -14.91 4.40 -34.86
C ALA A 266 -14.45 4.62 -36.32
N GLY A 267 -13.41 3.92 -36.78
CA GLY A 267 -12.89 4.06 -38.15
C GLY A 267 -12.13 5.36 -38.44
N THR A 268 -11.82 6.16 -37.41
CA THR A 268 -11.14 7.46 -37.56
C THR A 268 -9.63 7.33 -37.80
N HIS A 269 -9.02 6.29 -37.22
CA HIS A 269 -7.59 6.00 -37.33
C HIS A 269 -7.36 4.52 -37.60
N SER A 270 -6.32 4.22 -38.38
CA SER A 270 -5.94 2.81 -38.62
C SER A 270 -5.07 2.26 -37.48
N PRO A 271 -5.07 0.92 -37.25
CA PRO A 271 -4.20 0.28 -36.25
C PRO A 271 -2.70 0.52 -36.46
N LYS A 272 -2.30 0.79 -37.72
CA LYS A 272 -0.90 1.04 -38.09
C LYS A 272 -0.43 2.45 -37.69
N GLU A 273 -1.35 3.40 -37.52
CA GLU A 273 -1.07 4.79 -37.16
C GLU A 273 -0.89 5.00 -35.65
N PHE A 274 0.01 4.22 -35.04
CA PHE A 274 0.22 4.23 -33.58
C PHE A 274 0.52 5.63 -33.02
N SER A 275 1.33 6.43 -33.71
CA SER A 275 1.68 7.79 -33.26
C SER A 275 0.46 8.72 -33.16
N LYS A 276 -0.49 8.62 -34.10
CA LYS A 276 -1.71 9.44 -34.09
C LYS A 276 -2.65 9.01 -32.96
N LEU A 277 -2.78 7.70 -32.74
CA LEU A 277 -3.54 7.15 -31.62
C LEU A 277 -2.96 7.57 -30.26
N LEU A 278 -1.64 7.62 -30.14
CA LEU A 278 -0.97 8.05 -28.90
C LEU A 278 -1.21 9.54 -28.63
N ILE A 279 -1.23 10.39 -29.66
CA ILE A 279 -1.57 11.80 -29.53
C ILE A 279 -3.04 11.96 -29.10
N ALA A 280 -3.96 11.24 -29.74
CA ALA A 280 -5.39 11.27 -29.39
C ALA A 280 -5.65 10.79 -27.96
N GLY A 281 -4.93 9.73 -27.53
CA GLY A 281 -5.04 9.15 -26.19
C GLY A 281 -4.18 9.81 -25.11
N ARG A 282 -3.40 10.87 -25.43
CA ARG A 282 -2.37 11.44 -24.54
C ARG A 282 -2.87 11.78 -23.14
N VAL A 283 -4.08 12.35 -23.04
CA VAL A 283 -4.69 12.74 -21.77
C VAL A 283 -4.92 11.53 -20.86
N HIS A 284 -5.24 10.36 -21.43
CA HIS A 284 -5.47 9.15 -20.65
C HIS A 284 -4.17 8.56 -20.08
N PHE A 285 -3.04 8.71 -20.77
CA PHE A 285 -1.73 8.28 -20.28
C PHE A 285 -1.15 9.17 -19.17
N GLN A 286 -1.71 10.37 -18.97
CA GLN A 286 -1.32 11.29 -17.90
C GLN A 286 -2.19 11.14 -16.64
N ASP A 287 -3.24 10.31 -16.69
CA ASP A 287 -4.20 10.16 -15.62
C ASP A 287 -3.72 9.11 -14.60
N GLU A 288 -2.94 9.55 -13.61
CA GLU A 288 -2.45 8.71 -12.51
C GLU A 288 -3.58 8.18 -11.61
N SER A 289 -4.80 8.74 -11.70
CA SER A 289 -5.94 8.26 -10.90
C SER A 289 -6.33 6.81 -11.22
N LEU A 290 -5.96 6.32 -12.41
CA LEU A 290 -6.17 4.93 -12.83
C LEU A 290 -5.36 3.91 -12.01
N LEU A 291 -4.31 4.35 -11.32
CA LEU A 291 -3.49 3.51 -10.45
C LEU A 291 -4.09 3.40 -9.04
N ASN A 292 -5.03 4.27 -8.68
CA ASN A 292 -5.70 4.20 -7.41
C ASN A 292 -6.80 3.13 -7.48
N PRO A 293 -6.76 2.10 -6.64
CA PRO A 293 -7.84 1.13 -6.54
C PRO A 293 -9.01 1.79 -5.78
N SER A 294 -9.66 2.80 -6.37
CA SER A 294 -10.92 3.30 -5.82
C SER A 294 -12.02 2.31 -6.15
N ILE A 295 -12.73 1.86 -5.11
CA ILE A 295 -13.92 0.97 -5.21
C ILE A 295 -14.95 1.52 -6.22
N VAL A 296 -14.97 2.84 -6.42
CA VAL A 296 -15.70 3.50 -7.50
C VAL A 296 -14.79 3.60 -8.72
N SER A 297 -14.74 2.54 -9.51
CA SER A 297 -14.12 2.55 -10.83
C SER A 297 -14.87 3.56 -11.72
N VAL A 298 -14.13 4.46 -12.38
CA VAL A 298 -14.56 5.19 -13.58
C VAL A 298 -15.71 6.19 -13.35
N ARG A 299 -15.38 7.48 -13.18
CA ARG A 299 -16.34 8.55 -13.50
C ARG A 299 -16.50 8.62 -15.03
N PRO A 300 -17.71 8.43 -15.60
CA PRO A 300 -17.96 8.84 -16.97
C PRO A 300 -17.86 10.36 -17.03
N LYS A 301 -16.87 10.90 -17.77
CA LYS A 301 -16.81 12.32 -18.11
C LYS A 301 -17.90 12.64 -19.16
N ASN A 302 -19.16 12.65 -18.74
CA ASN A 302 -20.22 13.30 -19.50
C ASN A 302 -20.45 14.70 -18.92
N LYS A 303 -19.49 15.60 -19.15
CA LYS A 303 -19.77 17.04 -19.24
C LYS A 303 -18.98 17.59 -20.43
N PRO A 304 -19.63 18.28 -21.38
CA PRO A 304 -18.93 18.90 -22.48
C PRO A 304 -17.99 19.99 -21.95
N VAL A 305 -16.90 20.15 -22.68
CA VAL A 305 -15.77 21.02 -22.42
C VAL A 305 -16.25 22.48 -22.37
N ASP A 306 -16.18 23.10 -21.20
CA ASP A 306 -15.86 24.52 -21.10
C ASP A 306 -14.41 24.65 -20.63
N THR A 307 -13.65 25.36 -21.43
CA THR A 307 -12.23 25.67 -21.25
C THR A 307 -12.01 26.50 -19.99
N ALA A 308 -11.62 25.84 -18.90
CA ALA A 308 -10.82 26.45 -17.85
C ALA A 308 -9.96 25.38 -17.17
N ALA A 309 -8.64 25.51 -17.31
CA ALA A 309 -7.65 24.69 -16.65
C ALA A 309 -7.87 24.70 -15.12
N THR A 310 -8.49 23.65 -14.58
CA THR A 310 -8.54 23.40 -13.15
C THR A 310 -8.07 21.98 -12.86
N LYS A 311 -7.07 21.89 -11.99
CA LYS A 311 -6.39 20.67 -11.55
C LYS A 311 -7.39 19.69 -10.92
N PRO A 312 -7.13 18.37 -10.95
CA PRO A 312 -8.03 17.37 -10.39
C PRO A 312 -7.89 17.35 -8.86
N THR A 313 -8.61 18.22 -8.16
CA THR A 313 -8.77 18.18 -6.69
C THR A 313 -10.26 18.00 -6.35
N SER A 314 -10.84 16.86 -6.77
CA SER A 314 -12.28 16.61 -6.60
C SER A 314 -12.67 15.91 -5.30
N SER A 315 -11.72 15.48 -4.46
CA SER A 315 -12.02 14.98 -3.11
C SER A 315 -12.29 16.11 -2.11
N ALA A 316 -11.66 17.28 -2.31
CA ALA A 316 -11.89 18.45 -1.47
C ALA A 316 -13.30 19.04 -1.65
N THR A 317 -13.86 18.96 -2.87
CA THR A 317 -15.19 19.49 -3.20
C THR A 317 -16.36 18.69 -2.60
N ASP A 318 -16.14 17.42 -2.26
CA ASP A 318 -17.18 16.62 -1.63
C ASP A 318 -17.33 16.97 -0.14
N LEU A 319 -16.21 17.18 0.59
CA LEU A 319 -16.28 17.57 2.00
C LEU A 319 -16.85 18.98 2.22
N THR A 320 -16.60 19.91 1.27
CA THR A 320 -17.15 21.28 1.36
C THR A 320 -18.67 21.32 1.32
N ASN A 321 -19.30 20.36 0.62
CA ASN A 321 -20.76 20.32 0.45
C ASN A 321 -21.47 19.51 1.55
N LEU A 322 -20.73 18.62 2.24
CA LEU A 322 -21.31 17.70 3.22
C LEU A 322 -21.30 18.25 4.65
N LEU A 323 -20.48 19.27 4.95
CA LEU A 323 -20.34 19.81 6.30
C LEU A 323 -21.28 21.01 6.57
N PRO A 324 -22.02 21.00 7.70
CA PRO A 324 -22.78 22.17 8.15
C PRO A 324 -21.90 23.43 8.29
N THR A 325 -22.49 24.60 8.12
CA THR A 325 -21.77 25.89 8.15
C THR A 325 -20.98 26.09 9.45
N THR A 326 -21.56 25.75 10.62
CA THR A 326 -20.86 25.80 11.90
C THR A 326 -19.60 24.94 11.93
N ALA A 327 -19.67 23.71 11.40
CA ALA A 327 -18.53 22.81 11.32
C ALA A 327 -17.45 23.34 10.36
N ARG A 328 -17.85 23.93 9.23
CA ARG A 328 -16.93 24.58 8.29
C ARG A 328 -16.20 25.76 8.94
N LEU A 329 -16.91 26.63 9.65
CA LEU A 329 -16.33 27.78 10.37
C LEU A 329 -15.38 27.33 11.49
N LEU A 330 -15.74 26.29 12.24
CA LEU A 330 -14.88 25.71 13.28
C LEU A 330 -13.58 25.15 12.68
N LEU A 331 -13.63 24.52 11.51
CA LEU A 331 -12.43 24.05 10.81
C LEU A 331 -11.53 25.20 10.34
N LEU A 332 -12.12 26.30 9.84
CA LEU A 332 -11.36 27.49 9.49
C LEU A 332 -10.67 28.10 10.73
N ALA A 333 -11.40 28.26 11.83
CA ALA A 333 -10.87 28.75 13.09
C ALA A 333 -9.76 27.85 13.66
N ALA A 334 -9.93 26.53 13.58
CA ALA A 334 -8.92 25.54 13.97
C ALA A 334 -7.65 25.64 13.11
N TYR A 335 -7.80 25.87 11.80
CA TYR A 335 -6.66 26.05 10.91
C TYR A 335 -5.87 27.33 11.25
N LEU A 336 -6.56 28.44 11.49
CA LEU A 336 -5.93 29.69 11.92
C LEU A 336 -5.26 29.55 13.29
N ALA A 337 -5.91 28.87 14.25
CA ALA A 337 -5.31 28.55 15.53
C ALA A 337 -4.05 27.69 15.38
N SER A 338 -4.01 26.74 14.45
CA SER A 338 -2.83 25.90 14.20
C SER A 338 -1.66 26.68 13.58
N HIS A 339 -1.90 27.51 12.56
CA HIS A 339 -0.82 28.11 11.77
C HIS A 339 -0.40 29.51 12.23
N ASN A 340 -1.29 30.28 12.85
CA ASN A 340 -0.95 31.57 13.44
C ASN A 340 -0.43 31.40 14.87
N ALA A 341 0.61 32.15 15.22
CA ALA A 341 1.10 32.18 16.59
C ALA A 341 0.19 33.07 17.47
N THR A 342 0.02 32.69 18.74
CA THR A 342 -0.86 33.35 19.73
C THR A 342 -0.64 34.87 19.84
N ARG A 343 0.60 35.33 19.66
CA ARG A 343 0.97 36.76 19.69
C ARG A 343 0.26 37.62 18.63
N HIS A 344 -0.27 37.01 17.58
CA HIS A 344 -0.92 37.71 16.48
C HIS A 344 -2.45 37.72 16.60
N ASP A 345 -3.02 37.00 17.56
CA ASP A 345 -4.47 36.86 17.66
C ASP A 345 -5.15 38.20 17.95
N LEU A 346 -4.56 39.02 18.84
CA LEU A 346 -5.06 40.37 19.12
C LEU A 346 -5.06 41.28 17.88
N THR A 347 -4.05 41.18 17.03
CA THR A 347 -3.98 42.01 15.82
C THR A 347 -4.95 41.57 14.73
N LEU A 348 -5.30 40.29 14.69
CA LEU A 348 -6.16 39.70 13.65
C LEU A 348 -7.64 39.67 14.04
N PHE A 349 -7.95 39.40 15.30
CA PHE A 349 -9.32 39.05 15.74
C PHE A 349 -9.90 40.03 16.77
N SER A 350 -9.19 41.10 17.15
CA SER A 350 -9.77 42.10 18.05
C SER A 350 -10.71 43.04 17.30
N THR A 351 -11.96 43.12 17.77
CA THR A 351 -12.97 44.08 17.30
C THR A 351 -12.89 45.41 18.04
N TYR A 352 -12.10 45.47 19.11
CA TYR A 352 -11.87 46.68 19.88
C TYR A 352 -10.87 47.58 19.13
N HIS A 353 -11.34 48.72 18.64
CA HIS A 353 -10.44 49.78 18.18
C HIS A 353 -9.48 50.13 19.33
N HIS A 354 -8.21 49.75 19.22
CA HIS A 354 -7.15 50.38 19.99
C HIS A 354 -7.00 51.83 19.53
N GLY A 355 -7.94 52.69 19.96
CA GLY A 355 -7.90 54.13 19.86
C GLY A 355 -6.80 54.69 20.76
N ARG A 356 -5.53 54.42 20.42
CA ARG A 356 -4.35 55.28 20.62
C ARG A 356 -3.08 54.54 20.26
N LYS A 357 -2.41 55.02 19.21
CA LYS A 357 -0.96 54.91 19.03
C LYS A 357 -0.24 55.21 20.35
N ARG A 358 0.54 54.26 20.86
CA ARG A 358 1.69 54.60 21.71
C ARG A 358 2.85 54.99 20.80
N ARG A 359 2.91 56.27 20.47
CA ARG A 359 4.11 56.94 19.94
C ARG A 359 5.18 56.77 21.01
N ARG A 360 6.09 55.79 20.88
CA ARG A 360 7.36 55.84 21.61
C ARG A 360 8.28 56.73 20.77
N GLY A 361 8.46 57.96 21.26
CA GLY A 361 9.48 58.89 20.78
C GLY A 361 10.85 58.21 20.73
N GLY A 362 11.61 58.59 19.71
CA GLY A 362 12.71 57.81 19.19
C GLY A 362 13.93 57.68 20.09
N ILE A 363 14.62 56.56 19.90
CA ILE A 363 16.08 56.50 19.81
C ILE A 363 16.37 55.62 18.60
N ALA A 364 17.09 56.19 17.64
CA ALA A 364 17.69 55.45 16.55
C ALA A 364 18.64 54.40 17.14
N VAL A 365 18.23 53.14 17.14
CA VAL A 365 19.15 52.01 17.29
C VAL A 365 19.20 51.31 15.95
N ARG A 366 20.40 51.36 15.39
CA ARG A 366 20.88 50.79 14.13
C ARG A 366 20.21 49.47 13.79
N GLY A 367 19.87 49.33 12.52
CA GLY A 367 19.36 48.10 11.92
C GLY A 367 20.26 46.91 12.24
N GLY A 368 19.80 46.07 13.15
CA GLY A 368 20.14 44.66 13.13
C GLY A 368 19.38 44.05 11.96
N THR A 369 20.05 43.89 10.83
CA THR A 369 19.63 42.98 9.76
C THR A 369 19.56 41.58 10.36
N ARG A 370 18.43 41.27 11.02
CA ARG A 370 18.03 39.88 11.23
C ARG A 370 17.87 39.33 9.83
N THR A 371 18.89 38.57 9.41
CA THR A 371 18.85 37.71 8.25
C THR A 371 17.53 36.96 8.33
N LYS A 372 16.57 37.39 7.50
CA LYS A 372 15.31 36.68 7.32
C LYS A 372 15.73 35.40 6.61
N HIS A 373 16.16 34.40 7.39
CA HIS A 373 16.16 33.01 6.97
C HIS A 373 14.83 32.84 6.25
N ARG A 374 14.84 32.41 4.97
CA ARG A 374 13.59 32.16 4.23
C ARG A 374 12.78 31.22 5.11
N LYS A 375 11.81 31.79 5.84
CA LYS A 375 10.98 31.02 6.75
C LYS A 375 10.25 30.05 5.85
N ILE A 376 10.36 28.77 6.15
CA ILE A 376 9.57 27.75 5.48
C ILE A 376 8.12 28.23 5.57
N ALA A 377 7.43 28.29 4.43
CA ALA A 377 6.04 28.73 4.40
C ALA A 377 5.26 27.91 5.43
N ARG A 378 4.54 28.57 6.34
CA ARG A 378 3.87 27.90 7.46
C ARG A 378 2.83 26.86 7.01
N LYS A 379 2.35 26.98 5.77
CA LYS A 379 1.50 26.00 5.08
C LYS A 379 2.21 24.65 4.81
N LEU A 380 3.55 24.65 4.75
CA LEU A 380 4.40 23.46 4.58
C LEU A 380 4.84 22.87 5.93
N LEU A 381 4.62 23.57 7.04
CA LEU A 381 4.80 23.01 8.39
C LEU A 381 3.56 22.17 8.75
N GLY A 382 3.79 21.08 9.47
CA GLY A 382 2.71 20.29 10.05
C GLY A 382 1.86 21.11 11.03
N ALA A 383 0.59 20.76 11.13
CA ALA A 383 -0.35 21.46 12.01
C ALA A 383 0.13 21.46 13.47
N HIS A 384 0.22 22.64 14.08
CA HIS A 384 0.61 22.77 15.48
C HIS A 384 -0.57 22.48 16.40
N ALA A 385 -0.26 21.99 17.61
CA ALA A 385 -1.28 21.84 18.63
C ALA A 385 -1.69 23.22 19.17
N PHE A 386 -2.99 23.44 19.31
CA PHE A 386 -3.59 24.64 19.89
C PHE A 386 -4.55 24.25 21.02
N VAL A 387 -4.85 25.19 21.92
CA VAL A 387 -5.80 24.97 23.03
C VAL A 387 -7.22 25.18 22.52
N LEU A 388 -8.18 24.34 22.94
CA LEU A 388 -9.56 24.43 22.49
C LEU A 388 -10.16 25.82 22.74
N GLU A 389 -9.89 26.40 23.91
CA GLU A 389 -10.33 27.75 24.26
C GLU A 389 -9.89 28.82 23.25
N ARG A 390 -8.66 28.73 22.75
CA ARG A 390 -8.15 29.65 21.74
C ARG A 390 -8.91 29.53 20.41
N MET A 391 -9.18 28.30 19.97
CA MET A 391 -9.98 28.06 18.77
C MET A 391 -11.39 28.62 18.93
N MET A 392 -12.00 28.43 20.10
CA MET A 392 -13.32 28.96 20.42
C MET A 392 -13.34 30.49 20.44
N ALA A 393 -12.30 31.13 20.95
CA ALA A 393 -12.16 32.58 20.91
C ALA A 393 -12.06 33.11 19.47
N ILE A 394 -11.27 32.45 18.62
CA ILE A 394 -11.16 32.79 17.19
C ILE A 394 -12.50 32.59 16.49
N PHE A 395 -13.16 31.45 16.72
CA PHE A 395 -14.50 31.16 16.17
C PHE A 395 -15.52 32.23 16.56
N ALA A 396 -15.56 32.61 17.84
CA ALA A 396 -16.47 33.64 18.34
C ALA A 396 -16.23 35.01 17.70
N ALA A 397 -14.98 35.35 17.39
CA ALA A 397 -14.61 36.60 16.73
C ALA A 397 -15.03 36.63 15.25
N VAL A 398 -14.86 35.52 14.52
CA VAL A 398 -15.09 35.49 13.07
C VAL A 398 -16.51 35.09 12.66
N ARG A 399 -17.26 34.39 13.52
CA ARG A 399 -18.57 33.81 13.15
C ARG A 399 -19.61 34.83 12.70
N SER A 400 -19.58 36.05 13.24
CA SER A 400 -20.52 37.12 12.87
C SER A 400 -20.17 37.80 11.55
N GLU A 401 -18.89 37.77 11.15
CA GLU A 401 -18.42 38.35 9.90
C GLU A 401 -18.52 37.35 8.74
N TRP A 402 -18.35 36.05 9.03
CA TRP A 402 -18.28 35.00 8.01
C TRP A 402 -19.57 34.22 7.81
N ALA A 403 -20.51 34.26 8.76
CA ALA A 403 -21.85 33.74 8.55
C ALA A 403 -22.77 34.93 8.26
N ASP A 404 -23.42 34.94 7.08
CA ASP A 404 -24.50 35.88 6.80
C ASP A 404 -25.45 35.90 8.00
N GLY A 405 -25.75 37.10 8.51
CA GLY A 405 -26.36 37.37 9.82
C GLY A 405 -27.78 36.82 10.05
N THR A 406 -28.20 35.80 9.29
CA THR A 406 -29.51 35.17 9.32
C THR A 406 -29.53 33.79 9.99
N VAL A 407 -28.37 33.16 10.29
CA VAL A 407 -28.36 31.74 10.73
C VAL A 407 -27.78 31.49 12.14
N VAL A 408 -27.01 32.42 12.70
CA VAL A 408 -26.38 32.22 14.03
C VAL A 408 -26.80 33.35 14.97
N GLY A 409 -27.95 33.19 15.61
CA GLY A 409 -28.45 34.11 16.63
C GLY A 409 -27.41 34.35 17.74
N ALA A 410 -27.34 35.59 18.22
CA ALA A 410 -26.34 36.09 19.16
C ALA A 410 -26.28 35.37 20.53
N SER A 411 -27.21 34.46 20.84
CA SER A 411 -27.36 33.87 22.18
C SER A 411 -27.75 32.37 22.26
N GLY A 412 -27.63 31.57 21.19
CA GLY A 412 -28.40 30.30 21.12
C GLY A 412 -27.73 28.92 20.95
N LEU A 413 -26.41 28.76 20.73
CA LEU A 413 -25.88 27.52 20.11
C LEU A 413 -24.70 26.81 20.82
N ASP A 414 -24.53 26.92 22.14
CA ASP A 414 -23.43 26.21 22.82
C ASP A 414 -23.50 24.67 22.63
N ALA A 415 -24.71 24.10 22.59
CA ALA A 415 -24.92 22.67 22.35
C ALA A 415 -24.58 22.27 20.90
N ASP A 416 -24.99 23.05 19.91
CA ASP A 416 -24.72 22.77 18.49
C ASP A 416 -23.25 22.93 18.14
N VAL A 417 -22.57 23.90 18.75
CA VAL A 417 -21.12 24.07 18.61
C VAL A 417 -20.38 22.90 19.26
N ALA A 418 -20.78 22.48 20.46
CA ALA A 418 -20.23 21.30 21.12
C ALA A 418 -20.46 20.01 20.28
N MET A 419 -21.67 19.84 19.73
CA MET A 419 -21.98 18.72 18.82
C MET A 419 -21.15 18.78 17.54
N ALA A 420 -20.94 19.96 16.96
CA ALA A 420 -20.10 20.13 15.79
C ALA A 420 -18.63 19.77 16.09
N ILE A 421 -18.09 20.18 17.24
CA ILE A 421 -16.73 19.78 17.67
C ILE A 421 -16.64 18.27 17.85
N SER A 422 -17.63 17.65 18.51
CA SER A 422 -17.70 16.20 18.70
C SER A 422 -17.76 15.46 17.36
N THR A 423 -18.54 15.98 16.41
CA THR A 423 -18.65 15.43 15.05
C THR A 423 -17.34 15.59 14.27
N LEU A 424 -16.69 16.74 14.35
CA LEU A 424 -15.38 16.96 13.73
C LEU A 424 -14.29 16.07 14.33
N ALA A 425 -14.39 15.75 15.63
CA ALA A 425 -13.52 14.83 16.32
C ALA A 425 -13.76 13.36 15.89
N SER A 426 -15.04 12.95 15.78
CA SER A 426 -15.40 11.60 15.33
C SER A 426 -15.00 11.36 13.87
N LEU A 427 -15.12 12.39 13.02
CA LEU A 427 -14.65 12.39 11.63
C LEU A 427 -13.11 12.50 11.50
N ARG A 428 -12.37 12.64 12.61
CA ARG A 428 -10.92 12.84 12.65
C ARG A 428 -10.42 14.03 11.84
N LEU A 429 -11.27 15.05 11.63
CA LEU A 429 -10.88 16.33 11.04
C LEU A 429 -10.22 17.23 12.10
N LEU A 430 -10.63 17.07 13.36
CA LEU A 430 -9.95 17.57 14.54
C LEU A 430 -9.51 16.38 15.41
N THR A 431 -8.29 16.40 15.91
CA THR A 431 -7.75 15.32 16.75
C THR A 431 -7.22 15.92 18.05
N ARG A 432 -7.64 15.37 19.19
CA ARG A 432 -7.08 15.74 20.49
C ARG A 432 -5.65 15.22 20.63
N VAL A 433 -4.77 16.05 21.18
CA VAL A 433 -3.36 15.74 21.44
C VAL A 433 -3.17 15.53 22.94
N GLY A 434 -2.77 14.33 23.33
CA GLY A 434 -2.70 13.91 24.74
C GLY A 434 -3.82 12.93 25.08
N GLY A 435 -3.54 12.03 26.03
CA GLY A 435 -4.38 10.86 26.37
C GLY A 435 -5.79 11.17 26.87
N ALA A 436 -6.56 10.10 27.08
CA ALA A 436 -7.99 10.09 27.38
C ALA A 436 -8.40 11.09 28.47
N GLY A 437 -9.26 12.03 28.09
CA GLY A 437 -9.92 13.01 28.97
C GLY A 437 -11.22 13.47 28.32
N ASP A 438 -12.03 14.25 29.02
CA ASP A 438 -13.31 14.74 28.50
C ASP A 438 -13.12 15.64 27.28
N VAL A 439 -13.79 15.30 26.16
CA VAL A 439 -13.74 16.04 24.88
C VAL A 439 -14.08 17.52 25.05
N MET A 440 -14.86 17.86 26.07
CA MET A 440 -15.27 19.24 26.37
C MET A 440 -14.29 20.02 27.26
N ASP A 441 -13.16 19.41 27.65
CA ASP A 441 -12.11 20.12 28.39
C ASP A 441 -11.51 21.24 27.53
N ARG A 442 -11.83 22.49 27.91
CA ARG A 442 -11.39 23.72 27.23
C ARG A 442 -9.87 23.91 27.26
N GLY A 443 -9.19 23.32 28.25
CA GLY A 443 -7.73 23.29 28.33
C GLY A 443 -7.08 22.23 27.44
N GLY A 444 -7.87 21.35 26.84
CA GLY A 444 -7.41 20.30 25.94
C GLY A 444 -6.65 20.84 24.74
N LYS A 445 -5.55 20.18 24.39
CA LYS A 445 -4.79 20.48 23.17
C LYS A 445 -5.40 19.72 22.00
N TRP A 446 -5.57 20.41 20.88
CA TRP A 446 -6.14 19.90 19.65
C TRP A 446 -5.22 20.16 18.47
N ARG A 447 -5.30 19.32 17.44
CA ARG A 447 -4.65 19.48 16.14
C ARG A 447 -5.67 19.32 15.04
N ILE A 448 -5.55 20.14 14.02
CA ILE A 448 -6.31 19.97 12.78
C ILE A 448 -5.63 18.92 11.90
N ASN A 449 -6.43 18.06 11.30
CA ASN A 449 -5.99 16.98 10.40
C ASN A 449 -6.59 17.18 9.00
N VAL A 450 -6.50 18.40 8.49
CA VAL A 450 -7.07 18.81 7.21
C VAL A 450 -6.01 19.55 6.41
N ALA A 451 -5.84 19.17 5.14
CA ALA A 451 -4.88 19.78 4.24
C ALA A 451 -5.31 21.19 3.80
N TRP A 452 -4.33 22.03 3.47
CA TRP A 452 -4.54 23.41 3.02
C TRP A 452 -5.56 23.54 1.87
N GLU A 453 -5.49 22.66 0.86
CA GLU A 453 -6.41 22.72 -0.29
C GLU A 453 -7.88 22.54 0.10
N VAL A 454 -8.14 21.71 1.10
CA VAL A 454 -9.50 21.50 1.64
C VAL A 454 -9.96 22.73 2.41
N ILE A 455 -9.10 23.30 3.26
CA ILE A 455 -9.40 24.54 4.01
C ILE A 455 -9.66 25.71 3.07
N ARG A 456 -8.86 25.84 2.00
CA ARG A 456 -9.06 26.85 0.97
C ARG A 456 -10.39 26.66 0.23
N GLY A 457 -10.75 25.41 -0.07
CA GLY A 457 -12.06 25.08 -0.65
C GLY A 457 -13.21 25.45 0.29
N ILE A 458 -13.10 25.13 1.57
CA ILE A 458 -14.10 25.47 2.59
C ILE A 458 -14.25 26.99 2.72
N GLY A 459 -13.14 27.73 2.79
CA GLY A 459 -13.15 29.20 2.85
C GLY A 459 -13.89 29.81 1.67
N ARG A 460 -13.53 29.41 0.45
CA ARG A 460 -14.20 29.87 -0.78
C ARG A 460 -15.69 29.56 -0.81
N SER A 461 -16.12 28.40 -0.27
CA SER A 461 -17.53 28.03 -0.20
C SER A 461 -18.37 28.92 0.73
N ILE A 462 -17.72 29.71 1.60
CA ILE A 462 -18.35 30.66 2.53
C ILE A 462 -17.97 32.10 2.14
N GLY A 463 -17.25 32.30 1.03
CA GLY A 463 -16.81 33.62 0.58
C GLY A 463 -15.62 34.20 1.36
N VAL A 464 -14.87 33.37 2.10
CA VAL A 464 -13.73 33.79 2.92
C VAL A 464 -12.40 33.41 2.27
N GLU A 465 -11.55 34.40 2.01
CA GLU A 465 -10.18 34.19 1.56
C GLU A 465 -9.24 33.92 2.76
N VAL A 466 -9.14 32.66 3.18
CA VAL A 466 -8.34 32.23 4.35
C VAL A 466 -6.86 32.62 4.23
N GLU A 467 -6.35 32.88 3.03
CA GLU A 467 -4.97 33.30 2.80
C GLU A 467 -4.64 34.65 3.44
N GLU A 468 -5.60 35.58 3.47
CA GLU A 468 -5.42 36.91 4.06
C GLU A 468 -5.27 36.87 5.58
N TRP A 469 -5.79 35.80 6.20
CA TRP A 469 -5.79 35.61 7.65
C TRP A 469 -4.53 34.88 8.15
N LEU A 470 -3.64 34.43 7.26
CA LEU A 470 -2.40 33.73 7.61
C LEU A 470 -1.21 34.67 7.63
N ILE A 471 -0.43 34.63 8.72
CA ILE A 471 0.78 35.46 8.87
C ILE A 471 2.03 34.64 8.57
N ASP A 472 2.88 35.14 7.68
CA ASP A 472 4.16 34.53 7.25
C ASP A 472 5.32 34.61 8.27
#